data_AF-A0A9Q3PW02-F1
#
_entry.id   AF-A0A9Q3PW02-F1
#
_cell.length_a   1.000
_cell.length_b   1.000
_cell.length_c   1.000
_cell.angle_alpha   90.00
_cell.angle_beta   90.00
_cell.angle_gamma   90.00
#
_symmetry.space_group_name_H-M   'P 1'
#
loop_
_entity.id
_entity.type
_entity.pdbx_description
1 polymer ?
#
loop_
_entity_poly.entity_id
_entity_poly.type
_entity_poly.pdbx_seq_one_letter_code
_entity_poly.pdbx_strand_id
1 'polypeptide(L)'
;LCDQQTVYEMTEERVKAYEELKNSLTNSPFLLIPDWKLPFKLYIDACGEGLGAALHQTQIINDKPVEGPICFISRQIKPTEARYGASQMECLCLVWVLKNHIITWMEPYLM
;
A
#
# COMPACT_ATOMS: atom_id res chain seq x y z
N LEU A 1 6.84 17.04 -6.20
CA LEU A 1 7.78 16.25 -5.37
C LEU A 1 9.16 16.09 -6.01
N CYS A 2 9.34 16.38 -7.30
CA CYS A 2 10.64 16.76 -7.86
C CYS A 2 10.40 17.97 -8.78
N ASP A 3 10.68 19.18 -8.29
CA ASP A 3 10.70 20.36 -9.14
C ASP A 3 12.05 20.41 -9.86
N GLN A 4 12.09 20.80 -11.14
CA GLN A 4 13.33 20.80 -11.94
C GLN A 4 14.39 21.76 -11.38
N GLN A 5 13.98 22.69 -10.51
CA GLN A 5 14.85 23.66 -9.85
C GLN A 5 15.38 23.19 -8.48
N THR A 6 14.94 22.03 -7.98
CA THR A 6 15.42 21.51 -6.67
C THR A 6 16.72 20.73 -6.86
N VAL A 7 17.80 21.19 -6.21
CA VAL A 7 19.08 20.46 -6.20
C VAL A 7 18.91 19.16 -5.40
N TYR A 8 19.10 18.02 -6.06
CA TYR A 8 19.07 16.72 -5.40
C TYR A 8 20.39 16.48 -4.67
N GLU A 9 20.36 16.53 -3.34
CA GLU A 9 21.50 16.18 -2.50
C GLU A 9 21.48 14.69 -2.14
N MET A 10 22.56 14.01 -2.49
CA MET A 10 22.73 12.57 -2.28
C MET A 10 23.37 12.31 -0.90
N THR A 11 22.57 12.53 0.16
CA THR A 11 23.00 12.27 1.53
C THR A 11 23.08 10.77 1.81
N GLU A 12 23.93 10.36 2.77
CA GLU A 12 24.08 8.94 3.14
C GLU A 12 22.76 8.29 3.56
N GLU A 13 21.91 9.00 4.31
CA GLU A 13 20.58 8.52 4.71
C GLU A 13 19.67 8.26 3.51
N ARG A 14 19.68 9.13 2.49
CA ARG A 14 18.85 8.96 1.28
C ARG A 14 19.33 7.80 0.43
N VAL A 15 20.64 7.64 0.29
CA VAL A 15 21.25 6.51 -0.42
C VAL A 15 20.89 5.21 0.29
N LYS A 16 21.00 5.17 1.63
CA LYS A 16 20.63 4.01 2.43
C LYS A 16 19.15 3.65 2.26
N ALA A 17 18.25 4.63 2.40
CA ALA A 17 16.81 4.41 2.22
C ALA A 17 16.47 3.91 0.80
N TYR A 18 17.16 4.43 -0.22
CA TYR A 18 16.99 3.96 -1.60
C TYR A 18 17.42 2.51 -1.78
N GLU A 19 18.58 2.12 -1.25
CA GLU A 19 19.06 0.73 -1.34
C GLU A 19 18.19 -0.23 -0.52
N GLU A 20 17.69 0.19 0.65
CA GLU A 20 16.72 -0.60 1.43
C GLU A 20 15.42 -0.82 0.66
N LEU A 21 14.89 0.23 0.02
CA LEU A 21 13.70 0.13 -0.82
C LEU A 21 13.93 -0.81 -2.02
N LYS A 22 15.06 -0.65 -2.70
CA LYS A 22 15.43 -1.50 -3.83
C LYS A 22 15.53 -2.96 -3.42
N ASN A 23 16.22 -3.26 -2.32
CA ASN A 23 16.33 -4.61 -1.79
C ASN A 23 14.97 -5.19 -1.39
N SER A 24 14.10 -4.37 -0.80
CA SER A 24 12.75 -4.79 -0.42
C SER A 24 11.89 -5.11 -1.65
N LEU A 25 12.02 -4.35 -2.74
CA LEU A 25 11.31 -4.58 -3.99
C LEU A 25 11.82 -5.81 -4.74
N THR A 26 13.14 -6.03 -4.78
CA THR A 26 13.73 -7.16 -5.51
C THR A 26 13.56 -8.50 -4.80
N ASN A 27 13.43 -8.49 -3.47
CA ASN A 27 13.25 -9.70 -2.66
C ASN A 27 11.81 -9.85 -2.15
N SER A 28 10.88 -9.03 -2.66
CA SER A 28 9.49 -9.02 -2.21
C SER A 28 8.81 -10.37 -2.47
N PRO A 29 7.93 -10.85 -1.57
CA PRO A 29 7.08 -12.00 -1.88
C PRO A 29 6.28 -11.72 -3.16
N PHE A 30 6.18 -12.74 -4.02
CA PHE A 30 5.38 -12.67 -5.25
C PHE A 30 3.96 -12.19 -4.93
N LEU A 31 3.49 -11.19 -5.67
CA LEU A 31 2.08 -10.79 -5.63
C LEU A 31 1.22 -11.88 -6.25
N LEU A 32 0.11 -12.19 -5.61
CA LEU A 32 -0.89 -13.09 -6.17
C LEU A 32 -1.72 -12.34 -7.22
N ILE A 33 -2.13 -13.05 -8.28
CA ILE A 33 -3.10 -12.53 -9.26
C ILE A 33 -4.48 -12.58 -8.60
N PRO A 34 -5.28 -11.50 -8.61
CA PRO A 34 -6.59 -11.48 -7.96
C PRO A 34 -7.56 -12.47 -8.61
N ASP A 35 -8.24 -13.26 -7.77
CA ASP A 35 -9.39 -14.07 -8.16
C ASP A 35 -10.68 -13.41 -7.67
N TRP A 36 -11.46 -12.85 -8.60
CA TRP A 36 -12.68 -12.12 -8.27
C TRP A 36 -13.80 -12.98 -7.66
N LYS A 37 -13.67 -14.30 -7.66
CA LYS A 37 -14.64 -15.22 -7.04
C LYS A 37 -14.37 -15.46 -5.56
N LEU A 38 -13.21 -15.07 -5.06
CA LEU A 38 -12.77 -15.30 -3.69
C LEU A 38 -12.82 -14.00 -2.87
N PRO A 39 -13.10 -14.08 -1.56
CA PRO A 39 -13.13 -12.89 -0.71
C PRO A 39 -11.74 -12.28 -0.56
N PHE A 40 -11.67 -10.95 -0.58
CA PHE A 40 -10.47 -10.20 -0.27
C PHE A 40 -10.35 -9.92 1.23
N LYS A 41 -9.12 -9.83 1.73
CA LYS A 41 -8.78 -9.35 3.07
C LYS A 41 -8.05 -8.03 2.95
N LEU A 42 -8.52 -7.01 3.64
CA LEU A 42 -7.87 -5.70 3.65
C LEU A 42 -7.21 -5.48 5.01
N TYR A 43 -5.90 -5.34 4.99
CA TYR A 43 -5.11 -4.88 6.13
C TYR A 43 -4.84 -3.39 5.96
N ILE A 44 -4.99 -2.64 7.04
CA ILE A 44 -4.71 -1.22 7.10
C ILE A 44 -3.83 -0.94 8.31
N ASP A 45 -3.00 0.09 8.18
CA ASP A 45 -2.22 0.66 9.26
C ASP A 45 -2.07 2.16 9.02
N ALA A 46 -2.10 2.95 10.09
CA ALA A 46 -1.94 4.38 10.00
C ALA A 46 -1.06 4.93 11.12
N CYS A 47 -0.13 5.80 10.76
CA CYS A 47 0.75 6.47 11.70
C CYS A 47 0.79 7.98 11.45
N GLY A 48 1.50 8.70 12.32
CA GLY A 48 1.68 10.15 12.22
C GLY A 48 2.48 10.62 11.00
N GLU A 49 2.94 9.71 10.15
CA GLU A 49 3.71 10.02 8.94
C GLU A 49 3.03 9.53 7.65
N GLY A 50 2.29 8.42 7.73
CA GLY A 50 1.75 7.75 6.55
C GLY A 50 0.53 6.89 6.84
N LEU A 51 -0.22 6.62 5.78
CA LEU A 51 -1.28 5.62 5.73
C LEU A 51 -0.78 4.47 4.85
N GLY A 52 -1.03 3.24 5.29
CA GLY A 52 -0.65 2.02 4.58
C GLY A 52 -1.80 1.02 4.54
N ALA A 53 -1.87 0.28 3.45
CA ALA A 53 -2.81 -0.81 3.29
C ALA A 53 -2.24 -1.93 2.42
N ALA A 54 -2.62 -3.16 2.76
CA ALA A 54 -2.29 -4.35 2.00
C ALA A 54 -3.58 -5.11 1.69
N LEU A 55 -3.87 -5.28 0.40
CA LEU A 55 -4.95 -6.12 -0.08
C LEU A 55 -4.41 -7.54 -0.25
N HIS A 56 -5.00 -8.49 0.46
CA HIS A 56 -4.61 -9.89 0.48
C HIS A 56 -5.75 -10.77 -0.01
N GLN A 57 -5.40 -11.99 -0.42
CA GLN A 57 -6.38 -13.01 -0.76
C GLN A 57 -5.86 -14.39 -0.38
N THR A 58 -6.77 -15.26 0.08
CA THR A 58 -6.46 -16.67 0.29
C THR A 58 -6.87 -17.47 -0.94
N GLN A 59 -5.91 -18.09 -1.62
CA GLN A 59 -6.10 -18.90 -2.83
C GLN A 59 -5.57 -20.32 -2.62
N ILE A 60 -6.05 -21.29 -3.40
CA ILE A 60 -5.50 -22.64 -3.41
C ILE A 60 -4.36 -22.68 -4.43
N ILE A 61 -3.14 -22.87 -3.97
CA ILE A 61 -1.93 -23.01 -4.80
C ILE A 61 -1.27 -24.34 -4.43
N ASN A 62 -1.07 -25.22 -5.42
CA ASN A 62 -0.54 -26.57 -5.21
C ASN A 62 -1.31 -27.34 -4.11
N ASP A 63 -2.65 -27.34 -4.22
CA ASP A 63 -3.59 -27.99 -3.30
C ASP A 63 -3.54 -27.51 -1.84
N LYS A 64 -2.94 -26.35 -1.58
CA LYS A 64 -2.84 -25.76 -0.24
C LYS A 64 -3.41 -24.34 -0.21
N PRO A 65 -4.12 -23.95 0.85
CA PRO A 65 -4.51 -22.56 1.04
C PRO A 65 -3.28 -21.71 1.34
N VAL A 66 -3.03 -20.74 0.48
CA VAL A 66 -1.97 -19.75 0.62
C VAL A 66 -2.63 -18.38 0.67
N GLU A 67 -2.40 -17.65 1.76
CA GLU A 67 -2.71 -16.23 1.80
C GLU A 67 -1.51 -15.45 1.28
N GLY A 68 -1.76 -14.57 0.31
CA GLY A 68 -0.71 -13.71 -0.23
C GLY A 68 -1.22 -12.31 -0.58
N PRO A 69 -0.29 -11.36 -0.70
CA PRO A 69 -0.61 -10.00 -1.08
C PRO A 69 -0.99 -9.91 -2.55
N ILE A 70 -2.07 -9.19 -2.85
CA ILE A 70 -2.50 -8.78 -4.20
C ILE A 70 -1.90 -7.42 -4.52
N CYS A 71 -1.97 -6.48 -3.58
CA CYS A 71 -1.55 -5.11 -3.80
C CYS A 71 -1.16 -4.45 -2.47
N PHE A 72 -0.14 -3.59 -2.51
CA PHE A 72 0.25 -2.71 -1.41
C PHE A 72 0.02 -1.27 -1.83
N ILE A 73 -0.57 -0.48 -0.95
CA ILE A 73 -0.93 0.90 -1.25
C ILE A 73 -0.60 1.75 -0.03
N SER A 74 0.18 2.80 -0.22
CA SER A 74 0.53 3.72 0.85
C SER A 74 0.57 5.16 0.34
N ARG A 75 0.38 6.09 1.27
CA ARG A 75 0.59 7.52 1.01
C ARG A 75 1.05 8.24 2.27
N GLN A 76 1.75 9.35 2.09
CA GLN A 76 2.03 10.27 3.18
C GLN A 76 0.74 10.97 3.65
N ILE A 77 0.67 11.26 4.95
CA ILE A 77 -0.44 12.04 5.50
C ILE A 77 -0.31 13.52 5.14
N LYS A 78 -1.44 14.20 5.01
CA LYS A 78 -1.44 15.66 4.85
C LYS A 78 -1.27 16.34 6.21
N PRO A 79 -0.70 17.57 6.27
CA PRO A 79 -0.56 18.32 7.52
C PRO A 79 -1.87 18.52 8.30
N THR A 80 -3.00 18.54 7.60
CA THR A 80 -4.33 18.62 8.22
C THR A 80 -4.77 17.31 8.86
N GLU A 81 -4.39 16.18 8.25
CA GLU A 81 -4.72 14.83 8.71
C GLU A 81 -3.84 14.41 9.90
N ALA A 82 -2.64 14.98 10.02
CA ALA A 82 -1.71 14.77 11.14
C ALA A 82 -2.25 15.17 12.52
N ARG A 83 -3.37 15.91 12.55
CA ARG A 83 -4.04 16.34 13.78
C ARG A 83 -5.04 15.31 14.31
N TYR A 84 -5.30 14.25 13.55
CA TYR A 84 -6.25 13.21 13.94
C TYR A 84 -5.65 12.28 14.99
N GLY A 85 -6.50 11.78 15.89
CA GLY A 85 -6.12 10.71 16.80
C GLY A 85 -5.92 9.38 16.05
N ALA A 86 -5.24 8.41 16.67
CA ALA A 86 -4.92 7.12 16.06
C ALA A 86 -6.16 6.43 15.43
N SER A 87 -7.27 6.32 16.16
CA SER A 87 -8.50 5.69 15.65
C SER A 87 -9.12 6.45 14.46
N GLN A 88 -8.96 7.77 14.40
CA GLN A 88 -9.43 8.58 13.29
C GLN A 88 -8.53 8.40 12.06
N MET A 89 -7.23 8.24 12.25
CA MET A 89 -6.28 7.95 11.18
C MET A 89 -6.51 6.57 10.58
N GLU A 90 -6.80 5.55 11.39
CA GLU A 90 -7.18 4.22 10.91
C GLU A 90 -8.46 4.27 10.06
N CYS A 91 -9.49 4.97 10.55
CA CYS A 91 -10.73 5.16 9.81
C CYS A 91 -10.51 5.92 8.49
N LEU A 92 -9.66 6.96 8.52
CA LEU A 92 -9.26 7.70 7.32
C LEU A 92 -8.55 6.78 6.32
N CYS A 93 -7.63 5.92 6.78
CA CYS A 93 -6.95 4.94 5.94
C CYS A 93 -7.97 4.03 5.26
N LEU A 94 -8.90 3.43 6.02
CA LEU A 94 -9.94 2.56 5.50
C LEU A 94 -10.77 3.23 4.40
N VAL A 95 -11.30 4.43 4.67
CA VAL A 95 -12.12 5.18 3.71
C VAL A 95 -11.33 5.55 2.47
N TRP A 96 -10.07 5.97 2.65
CA TRP A 96 -9.19 6.35 1.54
C TRP A 96 -8.91 5.16 0.60
N VAL A 97 -8.60 3.99 1.15
CA VAL A 97 -8.31 2.77 0.37
C VAL A 97 -9.54 2.32 -0.41
N LEU A 98 -10.68 2.21 0.26
CA LEU A 98 -11.92 1.76 -0.38
C LEU A 98 -12.33 2.70 -1.51
N LYS A 99 -12.28 4.02 -1.28
CA LYS A 99 -12.79 5.01 -2.24
C LYS A 99 -11.88 5.22 -3.44
N ASN A 100 -10.57 5.29 -3.25
CA ASN A 100 -9.66 5.76 -4.30
C ASN A 100 -8.87 4.64 -4.99
N HIS A 101 -8.81 3.46 -4.38
CA HIS A 101 -7.91 2.43 -4.85
C HIS A 101 -8.63 1.13 -5.20
N ILE A 102 -9.44 0.58 -4.30
CA ILE A 102 -10.14 -0.67 -4.58
C ILE A 102 -11.22 -0.45 -5.65
N ILE A 103 -12.08 0.57 -5.50
CA ILE A 103 -13.16 0.81 -6.47
C ILE A 103 -12.61 1.18 -7.86
N THR A 104 -11.61 2.07 -7.94
CA THR A 104 -11.03 2.50 -9.23
C THR A 104 -10.24 1.40 -9.93
N TRP A 105 -9.58 0.50 -9.19
CA TRP A 105 -8.90 -0.66 -9.79
C TRP A 105 -9.87 -1.75 -10.25
N MET A 106 -11.05 -1.85 -9.63
CA MET A 106 -12.03 -2.91 -9.89
C MET A 106 -13.02 -2.57 -11.01
N GLU A 107 -13.25 -1.28 -11.31
CA GLU A 107 -14.19 -0.86 -12.36
C GLU A 107 -14.00 -1.54 -13.73
N PRO A 108 -12.78 -1.69 -14.30
CA PRO A 108 -12.62 -2.34 -15.60
C PRO A 108 -12.86 -3.86 -15.59
N TYR A 109 -13.02 -4.50 -14.42
CA TYR A 109 -13.21 -5.95 -14.28
C TYR A 109 -14.58 -6.34 -13.70
N LEU A 110 -15.44 -5.36 -13.40
CA LEU A 110 -16.81 -5.55 -12.90
C LEU A 110 -17.90 -5.41 -13.99
N MET A 111 -17.52 -5.19 -15.26
CA MET A 111 -18.40 -5.25 -16.44
C MET A 111 -18.21 -6.56 -17.21
#